data_AF-A2EHS8-F1
#
_entry.id   AF-A2EHS8-F1
#
_cell.length_a   1.000
_cell.length_b   1.000
_cell.length_c   1.000
_cell.angle_alpha   90.00
_cell.angle_beta   90.00
_cell.angle_gamma   90.00
#
_symmetry.space_group_name_H-M   'P 1'
#
loop_
_entity.id
_entity.type
_entity.pdbx_description
1 polymer ?
#
loop_
_entity_poly.entity_id
_entity_poly.type
_entity_poly.pdbx_seq_one_letter_code
_entity_poly.pdbx_strand_id
1 'polypeptide(L)'
;MSDQYSKLRSINKYYIDSCNSLYQLKTEKEEELNTIYKKIITELIDSKKYPPKNIMEDILNIIPYNNCYTKSYLYLVKLISDDYHVEEVHNVKNVSNFLFYKEYGIKLDKSDDFRDIETDNLDIHTENTIYRAIMHNDFEKFIFFTERNEFDESQKLKSDLYPFSKEGYSLLELCCYHGAVDCFKFLRTKFDSEITQKCLKFSFLGGNKEIMSECLKYQKPNYKCMKYAIISHNIDFITFLMNEYNININ
;
A
#
# COMPACT_ATOMS: atom_id res chain seq x y z
N MET A 1 -25.67 0.16 12.98
CA MET A 1 -25.04 -1.19 12.99
C MET A 1 -25.81 -2.07 13.95
N SER A 2 -26.14 -3.31 13.59
CA SER A 2 -26.95 -4.22 14.41
C SER A 2 -26.14 -4.84 15.56
N ASP A 3 -26.82 -5.28 16.63
CA ASP A 3 -26.21 -6.01 17.76
C ASP A 3 -25.43 -7.26 17.33
N GLN A 4 -25.87 -7.91 16.24
CA GLN A 4 -25.20 -9.06 15.65
C GLN A 4 -23.81 -8.70 15.09
N TYR A 5 -23.67 -7.52 14.46
CA TYR A 5 -22.38 -7.03 13.99
C TYR A 5 -21.42 -6.77 15.15
N SER A 6 -21.88 -6.07 16.19
CA SER A 6 -21.08 -5.80 17.38
C SER A 6 -20.59 -7.09 18.05
N LYS A 7 -21.45 -8.11 18.11
CA LYS A 7 -21.10 -9.42 18.65
C LYS A 7 -20.07 -10.15 17.79
N LEU A 8 -20.25 -10.22 16.47
CA LEU A 8 -19.30 -10.84 15.55
C LEU A 8 -17.94 -10.14 15.55
N ARG A 9 -17.93 -8.80 15.57
CA ARG A 9 -16.71 -8.00 15.67
C ARG A 9 -15.98 -8.26 16.98
N SER A 10 -16.70 -8.40 18.09
CA SER A 10 -16.11 -8.71 19.40
C SER A 10 -15.45 -10.11 19.40
N ILE A 11 -16.13 -11.11 18.85
CA ILE A 11 -15.61 -12.49 18.75
C ILE A 11 -14.33 -12.55 17.89
N ASN A 12 -14.29 -11.77 16.81
CA ASN A 12 -13.15 -11.75 15.88
C ASN A 12 -12.16 -10.62 16.15
N LYS A 13 -12.25 -9.96 17.31
CA LYS A 13 -11.47 -8.74 17.61
C LYS A 13 -9.97 -8.95 17.39
N TYR A 14 -9.39 -10.00 17.97
CA TYR A 14 -7.96 -10.25 17.86
C TYR A 14 -7.50 -10.57 16.43
N TYR A 15 -8.33 -11.27 15.66
CA TYR A 15 -8.08 -11.52 14.24
C TYR A 15 -8.09 -10.21 13.44
N ILE A 16 -9.11 -9.39 13.63
CA ILE A 16 -9.26 -8.08 12.97
C ILE A 16 -8.08 -7.16 13.35
N ASP A 17 -7.75 -7.10 14.64
CA ASP A 17 -6.67 -6.26 15.13
C ASP A 17 -5.30 -6.71 14.59
N SER A 18 -5.10 -8.00 14.36
CA SER A 18 -3.87 -8.54 13.76
C SER A 18 -3.78 -8.21 12.27
N CYS A 19 -4.88 -8.38 11.53
CA CYS A 19 -4.94 -7.97 10.13
C CYS A 19 -4.74 -6.46 9.98
N ASN A 20 -5.36 -5.65 10.84
CA ASN A 20 -5.17 -4.19 10.81
C ASN A 20 -3.71 -3.80 11.07
N SER A 21 -3.03 -4.46 12.02
CA SER A 21 -1.60 -4.23 12.27
C SER A 21 -0.73 -4.52 11.05
N LEU A 22 -1.14 -5.46 10.20
CA LEU A 22 -0.41 -5.79 8.97
C LEU A 22 -0.73 -4.82 7.83
N TYR A 23 -2.01 -4.65 7.49
CA TYR A 23 -2.42 -3.84 6.34
C TYR A 23 -2.22 -2.34 6.55
N GLN A 24 -2.20 -1.88 7.81
CA GLN A 24 -1.94 -0.47 8.17
C GLN A 24 -0.54 -0.27 8.74
N LEU A 25 0.40 -1.18 8.45
CA LEU A 25 1.78 -1.09 8.93
C LEU A 25 2.41 0.24 8.50
N LYS A 26 3.04 0.92 9.48
CA LYS A 26 3.67 2.24 9.29
C LYS A 26 5.04 2.38 9.99
N THR A 27 5.75 1.28 10.16
CA THR A 27 7.02 1.26 10.90
C THR A 27 8.09 0.48 10.15
N GLU A 28 9.32 0.92 10.32
CA GLU A 28 10.54 0.24 9.86
C GLU A 28 11.41 -0.21 11.03
N LYS A 29 10.99 0.07 12.28
CA LYS A 29 11.76 -0.30 13.47
C LYS A 29 11.60 -1.78 13.75
N GLU A 30 12.72 -2.48 13.81
CA GLU A 30 12.76 -3.92 14.05
C GLU A 30 12.02 -4.35 15.33
N GLU A 31 12.14 -3.60 16.42
CA GLU A 31 11.44 -3.88 17.69
C GLU A 31 9.91 -3.86 17.54
N GLU A 32 9.39 -2.88 16.81
CA GLU A 32 7.95 -2.76 16.52
C GLU A 32 7.51 -3.87 15.56
N LEU A 33 8.32 -4.20 14.55
CA LEU A 33 8.06 -5.31 13.63
C LEU A 33 8.03 -6.66 14.34
N ASN A 34 8.96 -6.92 15.26
CA ASN A 34 8.99 -8.13 16.08
C ASN A 34 7.73 -8.23 16.98
N THR A 35 7.18 -7.10 17.42
CA THR A 35 5.91 -7.07 18.16
C THR A 35 4.72 -7.43 17.25
N ILE A 36 4.68 -6.87 16.04
CA ILE A 36 3.67 -7.22 15.02
C ILE A 36 3.76 -8.71 14.66
N TYR A 37 4.97 -9.21 14.43
CA TYR A 37 5.24 -10.61 14.13
C TYR A 37 4.66 -11.54 15.21
N LYS A 38 5.01 -11.34 16.49
CA LYS A 38 4.51 -12.16 17.60
C LYS A 38 2.98 -12.19 17.67
N LYS A 39 2.34 -11.05 17.39
CA LYS A 39 0.88 -10.94 17.35
C LYS A 39 0.28 -11.75 16.20
N ILE A 40 0.87 -11.65 15.00
CA ILE A 40 0.47 -12.45 13.82
C ILE A 40 0.56 -13.94 14.14
N ILE A 41 1.69 -14.38 14.71
CA ILE A 41 1.92 -15.78 15.08
C ILE A 41 0.86 -16.28 16.06
N THR A 42 0.73 -15.61 17.20
CA THR A 42 -0.15 -16.04 18.29
C THR A 42 -1.61 -16.07 17.84
N GLU A 43 -2.08 -15.03 17.15
CA GLU A 43 -3.50 -14.84 16.86
C GLU A 43 -3.95 -15.55 15.58
N LEU A 44 -3.07 -15.72 14.59
CA LEU A 44 -3.43 -16.25 13.27
C LEU A 44 -2.90 -17.67 13.04
N ILE A 45 -1.63 -17.93 13.38
CA ILE A 45 -0.97 -19.21 13.09
C ILE A 45 -1.22 -20.22 14.20
N ASP A 46 -0.86 -19.90 15.43
CA ASP A 46 -0.92 -20.83 16.56
C ASP A 46 -2.37 -21.16 16.95
N SER A 47 -3.29 -20.22 16.68
CA SER A 47 -4.73 -20.45 16.78
C SER A 47 -5.28 -21.40 15.70
N LYS A 48 -4.43 -21.89 14.79
CA LYS A 48 -4.72 -22.76 13.64
C LYS A 48 -5.79 -22.22 12.69
N LYS A 49 -5.99 -20.90 12.70
CA LYS A 49 -6.96 -20.23 11.83
C LYS A 49 -6.40 -20.00 10.44
N TYR A 50 -5.09 -19.79 10.33
CA TYR A 50 -4.50 -19.32 9.09
C TYR A 50 -3.09 -19.91 8.86
N PRO A 51 -2.88 -20.69 7.77
CA PRO A 51 -1.59 -21.32 7.50
C PRO A 51 -0.45 -20.29 7.29
N PRO A 52 0.79 -20.59 7.74
CA PRO A 52 1.94 -19.70 7.53
C PRO A 52 2.16 -19.29 6.07
N LYS A 53 1.99 -20.25 5.14
CA LYS A 53 2.08 -20.01 3.70
C LYS A 53 1.11 -18.93 3.22
N ASN A 54 -0.15 -19.00 3.63
CA ASN A 54 -1.17 -18.04 3.23
C ASN A 54 -0.88 -16.63 3.79
N ILE A 55 -0.32 -16.54 5.01
CA ILE A 55 0.11 -15.25 5.58
C ILE A 55 1.22 -14.65 4.74
N MET A 56 2.23 -15.45 4.38
CA MET A 56 3.31 -14.95 3.52
C MET A 56 2.78 -14.47 2.18
N GLU A 57 1.86 -15.22 1.55
CA GLU A 57 1.20 -14.83 0.30
C GLU A 57 0.44 -13.50 0.46
N ASP A 58 -0.32 -13.33 1.54
CA ASP A 58 -1.03 -12.08 1.83
C ASP A 58 -0.07 -10.92 2.04
N ILE A 59 0.98 -11.09 2.86
CA ILE A 59 1.97 -10.04 3.13
C ILE A 59 2.63 -9.59 1.82
N LEU A 60 3.06 -10.53 0.98
CA LEU A 60 3.67 -10.21 -0.31
C LEU A 60 2.71 -9.49 -1.25
N ASN A 61 1.40 -9.80 -1.19
CA ASN A 61 0.37 -9.14 -1.99
C ASN A 61 0.00 -7.73 -1.48
N ILE A 62 0.32 -7.37 -0.24
CA ILE A 62 0.12 -6.02 0.33
C ILE A 62 1.13 -5.02 -0.22
N ILE A 63 2.37 -5.47 -0.50
CA ILE A 63 3.50 -4.59 -0.84
C ILE A 63 3.14 -3.53 -1.91
N PRO A 64 2.52 -3.84 -3.06
CA PRO A 64 2.21 -2.83 -4.08
C PRO A 64 1.13 -1.81 -3.71
N TYR A 65 0.53 -1.94 -2.52
CA TYR A 65 -0.48 -1.02 -1.99
C TYR A 65 -0.01 -0.29 -0.72
N ASN A 66 1.15 -0.67 -0.18
CA ASN A 66 1.79 0.03 0.94
C ASN A 66 3.33 -0.03 0.82
N ASN A 67 3.82 0.26 -0.39
CA ASN A 67 5.21 0.04 -0.79
C ASN A 67 6.25 0.89 -0.05
N CYS A 68 5.84 1.94 0.69
CA CYS A 68 6.71 2.69 1.59
C CYS A 68 7.40 1.77 2.60
N TYR A 69 6.69 0.74 3.08
CA TYR A 69 7.19 -0.20 4.09
C TYR A 69 7.58 -1.56 3.50
N THR A 70 8.00 -1.58 2.24
CA THR A 70 8.40 -2.81 1.53
C THR A 70 9.39 -3.63 2.36
N LYS A 71 10.47 -3.00 2.87
CA LYS A 71 11.49 -3.70 3.67
C LYS A 71 10.91 -4.35 4.92
N SER A 72 9.99 -3.67 5.60
CA SER A 72 9.29 -4.20 6.76
C SER A 72 8.47 -5.44 6.42
N TYR A 73 7.76 -5.44 5.30
CA TYR A 73 7.01 -6.61 4.86
C TYR A 73 7.92 -7.78 4.48
N LEU A 74 9.01 -7.52 3.75
CA LEU A 74 9.98 -8.56 3.40
C LEU A 74 10.62 -9.18 4.66
N TYR A 75 10.93 -8.36 5.66
CA TYR A 75 11.43 -8.82 6.96
C TYR A 75 10.42 -9.72 7.67
N LEU A 76 9.13 -9.35 7.72
CA LEU A 76 8.09 -10.19 8.31
C LEU A 76 7.94 -11.53 7.56
N VAL A 77 7.98 -11.52 6.22
CA VAL A 77 7.94 -12.75 5.40
C VAL A 77 9.15 -13.63 5.70
N LYS A 78 10.34 -13.04 5.86
CA LYS A 78 11.56 -13.77 6.19
C LYS A 78 11.46 -14.47 7.53
N LEU A 79 10.98 -13.78 8.57
CA LEU A 79 10.76 -14.38 9.90
C LEU A 79 9.83 -15.60 9.82
N ILE A 80 8.70 -15.48 9.11
CA ILE A 80 7.73 -16.59 8.96
C ILE A 80 8.36 -17.75 8.19
N SER A 81 9.07 -17.45 7.10
CA SER A 81 9.76 -18.46 6.28
C SER A 81 10.77 -19.26 7.10
N ASP A 82 11.55 -18.59 7.95
CA ASP A 82 12.57 -19.21 8.79
C ASP A 82 11.96 -20.06 9.91
N ASP A 83 11.01 -19.49 10.67
CA ASP A 83 10.44 -20.12 11.86
C ASP A 83 9.52 -21.29 11.52
N TYR A 84 8.84 -21.25 10.36
CA TYR A 84 7.88 -22.27 9.92
C TYR A 84 8.36 -23.09 8.73
N HIS A 85 9.59 -22.87 8.26
CA HIS A 85 10.21 -23.57 7.13
C HIS A 85 9.34 -23.57 5.87
N VAL A 86 8.72 -22.42 5.56
CA VAL A 86 7.95 -22.23 4.34
C VAL A 86 8.89 -21.82 3.21
N GLU A 87 9.19 -22.77 2.33
CA GLU A 87 10.14 -22.58 1.22
C GLU A 87 9.48 -22.07 -0.07
N GLU A 88 8.15 -22.18 -0.20
CA GLU A 88 7.45 -21.90 -1.46
C GLU A 88 6.06 -21.32 -1.27
N VAL A 89 5.78 -20.26 -2.04
CA VAL A 89 4.50 -19.55 -2.12
C VAL A 89 4.02 -19.49 -3.57
N HIS A 90 2.71 -19.30 -3.78
CA HIS A 90 2.15 -19.15 -5.12
C HIS A 90 1.22 -17.93 -5.18
N ASN A 91 0.91 -17.46 -6.40
CA ASN A 91 -0.05 -16.38 -6.64
C ASN A 91 0.31 -15.05 -5.94
N VAL A 92 1.60 -14.78 -5.79
CA VAL A 92 2.11 -13.50 -5.28
C VAL A 92 2.40 -12.54 -6.42
N LYS A 93 2.54 -11.26 -6.11
CA LYS A 93 2.97 -10.27 -7.11
C LYS A 93 4.42 -10.52 -7.49
N ASN A 94 4.69 -10.59 -8.79
CA ASN A 94 6.03 -10.82 -9.34
C ASN A 94 7.05 -9.83 -8.76
N VAL A 95 6.67 -8.55 -8.63
CA VAL A 95 7.53 -7.52 -8.01
C VAL A 95 7.90 -7.87 -6.56
N SER A 96 6.96 -8.38 -5.76
CA SER A 96 7.19 -8.73 -4.35
C SER A 96 8.11 -9.94 -4.23
N ASN A 97 7.91 -10.96 -5.07
CA ASN A 97 8.77 -12.14 -5.14
C ASN A 97 10.20 -11.76 -5.58
N PHE A 98 10.32 -10.89 -6.58
CA PHE A 98 11.61 -10.36 -7.03
C PHE A 98 12.33 -9.55 -5.95
N LEU A 99 11.63 -8.68 -5.23
CA LEU A 99 12.22 -7.90 -4.15
C LEU A 99 12.71 -8.79 -3.01
N PHE A 100 11.93 -9.82 -2.65
CA PHE A 100 12.35 -10.82 -1.67
C PHE A 100 13.61 -11.58 -2.12
N TYR A 101 13.65 -11.99 -3.39
CA TYR A 101 14.83 -12.62 -3.98
C TYR A 101 16.04 -11.67 -4.01
N LYS A 102 15.87 -10.41 -4.38
CA LYS A 102 16.95 -9.40 -4.38
C LYS A 102 17.53 -9.17 -2.98
N GLU A 103 16.68 -9.17 -1.95
CA GLU A 103 17.09 -8.91 -0.55
C GLU A 103 17.74 -10.15 0.09
N TYR A 104 17.17 -11.34 -0.08
CA TYR A 104 17.56 -12.54 0.68
C TYR A 104 18.15 -13.69 -0.17
N GLY A 105 18.15 -13.57 -1.50
CA GLY A 105 18.62 -14.63 -2.41
C GLY A 105 17.68 -15.84 -2.51
N ILE A 106 16.47 -15.75 -1.96
CA ILE A 106 15.48 -16.83 -1.91
C ILE A 106 14.36 -16.53 -2.89
N LYS A 107 14.09 -17.46 -3.81
CA LYS A 107 13.00 -17.36 -4.76
C LYS A 107 11.81 -18.17 -4.25
N LEU A 108 10.78 -17.49 -3.76
CA LEU A 108 9.63 -18.15 -3.10
C LEU A 108 8.65 -18.72 -4.13
N ASP A 109 8.26 -17.94 -5.15
CA ASP A 109 7.49 -18.47 -6.28
C ASP A 109 8.46 -18.83 -7.42
N LYS A 110 8.64 -20.13 -7.66
CA LYS A 110 9.59 -20.65 -8.65
C LYS A 110 9.11 -20.44 -10.09
N SER A 111 7.81 -20.24 -10.29
CA SER A 111 7.22 -20.07 -11.62
C SER A 111 7.54 -18.70 -12.24
N ASP A 112 7.81 -17.69 -11.42
CA ASP A 112 8.20 -16.36 -11.89
C ASP A 112 9.57 -16.38 -12.55
N ASP A 113 9.70 -15.93 -13.79
CA ASP A 113 11.00 -15.84 -14.47
C ASP A 113 11.68 -14.47 -14.32
N PHE A 114 11.01 -13.53 -13.64
CA PHE A 114 11.41 -12.12 -13.45
C PHE A 114 11.69 -11.35 -14.75
N ARG A 115 11.38 -11.90 -15.93
CA ARG A 115 11.75 -11.30 -17.23
C ARG A 115 11.03 -9.99 -17.51
N ASP A 116 9.85 -9.81 -16.93
CA ASP A 116 8.98 -8.67 -17.18
C ASP A 116 9.13 -7.53 -16.17
N ILE A 117 10.09 -7.60 -15.24
CA ILE A 117 10.27 -6.59 -14.20
C ILE A 117 11.22 -5.49 -14.68
N GLU A 118 10.71 -4.27 -14.80
CA GLU A 118 11.53 -3.10 -15.12
C GLU A 118 12.35 -2.67 -13.89
N THR A 119 13.60 -3.17 -13.79
CA THR A 119 14.46 -2.92 -12.63
C THR A 119 14.82 -1.45 -12.42
N ASP A 120 14.89 -0.67 -13.50
CA ASP A 120 15.27 0.75 -13.48
C ASP A 120 14.27 1.60 -12.66
N ASN A 121 13.01 1.15 -12.57
CA ASN A 121 11.94 1.83 -11.85
C ASN A 121 11.71 1.30 -10.42
N LEU A 122 12.58 0.43 -9.92
CA LEU A 122 12.53 -0.08 -8.54
C LEU A 122 13.37 0.76 -7.57
N ASP A 123 14.34 1.53 -8.07
CA ASP A 123 15.21 2.39 -7.26
C ASP A 123 14.57 3.76 -6.95
N ILE A 124 13.27 3.92 -7.20
CA ILE A 124 12.52 5.14 -6.88
C ILE A 124 12.50 5.48 -5.38
N HIS A 125 12.78 4.52 -4.50
CA HIS A 125 12.88 4.73 -3.05
C HIS A 125 14.27 5.22 -2.61
N THR A 126 15.22 5.42 -3.55
CA THR A 126 16.53 6.01 -3.23
C THR A 126 16.38 7.44 -2.68
N GLU A 127 17.32 7.84 -1.81
CA GLU A 127 17.19 9.06 -0.97
C GLU A 127 16.95 10.37 -1.73
N ASN A 128 17.38 10.43 -2.99
CA ASN A 128 17.43 11.64 -3.80
C ASN A 128 16.43 11.64 -4.98
N THR A 129 15.21 11.16 -4.76
CA THR A 129 14.14 11.23 -5.77
C THR A 129 12.97 12.08 -5.28
N ILE A 130 12.27 12.72 -6.23
CA ILE A 130 10.99 13.39 -5.96
C ILE A 130 9.92 12.40 -5.45
N TYR A 131 9.99 11.14 -5.88
CA TYR A 131 9.07 10.09 -5.47
C TYR A 131 9.22 9.74 -3.99
N ARG A 132 10.46 9.70 -3.48
CA ARG A 132 10.71 9.52 -2.05
C ARG A 132 10.25 10.73 -1.24
N ALA A 133 10.41 11.94 -1.78
CA ALA A 133 9.87 13.14 -1.14
C ALA A 133 8.34 13.06 -1.00
N ILE A 134 7.63 12.63 -2.06
CA ILE A 134 6.19 12.36 -1.99
C ILE A 134 5.87 11.27 -0.97
N MET A 135 6.57 10.13 -1.01
CA MET A 135 6.33 8.98 -0.13
C MET A 135 6.32 9.34 1.36
N HIS A 136 7.22 10.23 1.78
CA HIS A 136 7.30 10.68 3.18
C HIS A 136 6.68 12.05 3.43
N ASN A 137 5.99 12.63 2.43
CA ASN A 137 5.46 13.98 2.46
C ASN A 137 6.54 15.03 2.88
N ASP A 138 7.77 14.84 2.41
CA ASP A 138 8.91 15.73 2.65
C ASP A 138 8.78 16.96 1.74
N PHE A 139 8.05 17.95 2.24
CA PHE A 139 7.65 19.12 1.49
C PHE A 139 8.84 19.99 1.04
N GLU A 140 9.87 20.13 1.88
CA GLU A 140 11.05 20.93 1.55
C GLU A 140 11.84 20.32 0.39
N LYS A 141 12.11 19.00 0.44
CA LYS A 141 12.76 18.31 -0.68
C LYS A 141 11.90 18.33 -1.93
N PHE A 142 10.58 18.19 -1.77
CA PHE A 142 9.66 18.23 -2.89
C PHE A 142 9.74 19.58 -3.62
N ILE A 143 9.68 20.71 -2.91
CA ILE A 143 9.86 22.05 -3.49
C ILE A 143 11.18 22.12 -4.24
N PHE A 144 12.28 21.71 -3.58
CA PHE A 144 13.61 21.74 -4.19
C PHE A 144 13.69 20.99 -5.52
N PHE A 145 12.98 19.86 -5.67
CA PHE A 145 12.88 19.17 -6.97
C PHE A 145 12.07 19.95 -7.99
N THR A 146 10.96 20.58 -7.58
CA THR A 146 10.09 21.33 -8.50
C THR A 146 10.69 22.66 -9.01
N GLU A 147 11.74 23.16 -8.36
CA GLU A 147 12.43 24.40 -8.74
C GLU A 147 13.62 24.17 -9.68
N ARG A 148 13.94 22.90 -10.00
CA ARG A 148 15.00 22.57 -10.95
C ARG A 148 14.55 22.83 -12.38
N ASN A 149 15.49 23.24 -13.23
CA ASN A 149 15.20 23.50 -14.65
C ASN A 149 14.73 22.25 -15.41
N GLU A 150 15.14 21.07 -14.96
CA GLU A 150 14.79 19.78 -15.55
C GLU A 150 13.46 19.23 -15.03
N PHE A 151 12.75 19.95 -14.15
CA PHE A 151 11.46 19.50 -13.63
C PHE A 151 10.39 19.52 -14.72
N ASP A 152 9.88 18.34 -15.05
CA ASP A 152 8.70 18.16 -15.87
C ASP A 152 7.47 17.93 -14.97
N GLU A 153 6.54 18.88 -14.96
CA GLU A 153 5.28 18.78 -14.23
C GLU A 153 4.40 17.63 -14.75
N SER A 154 4.47 17.35 -16.05
CA SER A 154 3.68 16.32 -16.71
C SER A 154 4.26 14.91 -16.58
N GLN A 155 5.40 14.78 -15.88
CA GLN A 155 6.09 13.51 -15.70
C GLN A 155 5.17 12.45 -15.09
N LYS A 156 5.29 11.24 -15.61
CA LYS A 156 4.57 10.06 -15.09
C LYS A 156 5.54 8.96 -14.71
N LEU A 157 5.30 8.35 -13.56
CA LEU A 157 6.04 7.19 -13.10
C LEU A 157 5.37 5.90 -13.57
N LYS A 158 6.08 5.09 -14.35
CA LYS A 158 5.75 3.68 -14.55
C LYS A 158 6.65 2.87 -13.64
N SER A 159 6.07 2.05 -12.78
CA SER A 159 6.83 1.21 -11.85
C SER A 159 5.96 0.07 -11.38
N ASP A 160 6.53 -1.13 -11.34
CA ASP A 160 5.87 -2.34 -10.86
C ASP A 160 5.66 -2.33 -9.34
N LEU A 161 6.27 -1.39 -8.61
CA LEU A 161 6.04 -1.17 -7.18
C LEU A 161 4.63 -0.65 -6.87
N TYR A 162 3.88 -0.22 -7.88
CA TYR A 162 2.52 0.28 -7.75
C TYR A 162 1.55 -0.62 -8.52
N PRO A 163 0.23 -0.48 -8.31
CA PRO A 163 -0.74 -1.21 -9.12
C PRO A 163 -0.56 -0.90 -10.61
N PHE A 164 -0.78 -1.88 -11.48
CA PHE A 164 -0.53 -1.72 -12.91
C PHE A 164 -1.24 -0.49 -13.52
N SER A 165 -0.47 0.31 -14.27
CA SER A 165 -0.97 1.44 -15.07
C SER A 165 -0.18 1.55 -16.38
N LYS A 166 -0.87 1.35 -17.51
CA LYS A 166 -0.26 1.48 -18.85
C LYS A 166 0.41 2.85 -19.08
N GLU A 167 -0.18 3.90 -18.53
CA GLU A 167 0.27 5.28 -18.69
C GLU A 167 1.22 5.76 -17.58
N GLY A 168 1.41 4.95 -16.53
CA GLY A 168 2.05 5.40 -15.28
C GLY A 168 1.13 6.27 -14.41
N TYR A 169 1.72 6.91 -13.42
CA TYR A 169 1.07 7.77 -12.43
C TYR A 169 1.66 9.17 -12.41
N SER A 170 0.81 10.20 -12.39
CA SER A 170 1.28 11.57 -12.18
C SER A 170 1.77 11.79 -10.76
N LEU A 171 2.54 12.86 -10.53
CA LEU A 171 2.97 13.25 -9.17
C LEU A 171 1.77 13.45 -8.23
N LEU A 172 0.68 14.04 -8.71
CA LEU A 172 -0.53 14.25 -7.92
C LEU A 172 -1.21 12.92 -7.54
N GLU A 173 -1.28 11.96 -8.47
CA GLU A 173 -1.79 10.61 -8.20
C GLU A 173 -0.93 9.89 -7.16
N LEU A 174 0.40 10.04 -7.22
CA LEU A 174 1.32 9.51 -6.21
C LEU A 174 1.13 10.17 -4.85
N CYS A 175 0.87 11.49 -4.79
CA CYS A 175 0.54 12.15 -3.53
C CYS A 175 -0.74 11.57 -2.91
N CYS A 176 -1.76 11.27 -3.73
CA CYS A 176 -2.98 10.60 -3.25
C CYS A 176 -2.70 9.19 -2.72
N TYR A 177 -1.84 8.43 -3.42
CA TYR A 177 -1.46 7.07 -3.02
C TYR A 177 -0.76 7.04 -1.67
N HIS A 178 0.19 7.96 -1.45
CA HIS A 178 1.00 8.03 -0.22
C HIS A 178 0.37 8.87 0.90
N GLY A 179 -0.70 9.61 0.62
CA GLY A 179 -1.31 10.53 1.59
C GLY A 179 -0.48 11.81 1.81
N ALA A 180 0.33 12.20 0.84
CA ALA A 180 1.26 13.33 0.90
C ALA A 180 0.56 14.67 0.68
N VAL A 181 -0.08 15.17 1.74
CA VAL A 181 -1.01 16.30 1.66
C VAL A 181 -0.35 17.63 1.31
N ASP A 182 0.87 17.87 1.76
CA ASP A 182 1.56 19.13 1.51
C ASP A 182 2.03 19.20 0.06
N CYS A 183 2.61 18.10 -0.43
CA CYS A 183 2.97 17.94 -1.84
C CYS A 183 1.72 18.05 -2.75
N PHE A 184 0.61 17.41 -2.37
CA PHE A 184 -0.66 17.46 -3.10
C PHE A 184 -1.19 18.90 -3.22
N LYS A 185 -1.25 19.64 -2.10
CA LYS A 185 -1.73 21.04 -2.07
C LYS A 185 -0.87 21.93 -2.95
N PHE A 186 0.44 21.74 -2.90
CA PHE A 186 1.37 22.51 -3.71
C PHE A 186 1.17 22.27 -5.20
N LEU A 187 1.05 21.00 -5.63
CA LEU A 187 0.74 20.67 -7.02
C LEU A 187 -0.57 21.31 -7.50
N ARG A 188 -1.63 21.25 -6.68
CA ARG A 188 -2.91 21.91 -6.99
C ARG A 188 -2.80 23.44 -7.07
N THR A 189 -1.98 24.06 -6.22
CA THR A 189 -1.94 25.53 -6.11
C THR A 189 -0.97 26.15 -7.11
N LYS A 190 0.23 25.58 -7.26
CA LYS A 190 1.29 26.15 -8.11
C LYS A 190 1.10 25.79 -9.58
N PHE A 191 0.59 24.59 -9.84
CA PHE A 191 0.56 24.01 -11.18
C PHE A 191 -0.85 23.70 -11.70
N ASP A 192 -1.89 23.88 -10.86
CA ASP A 192 -3.27 23.49 -11.17
C ASP A 192 -3.41 22.04 -11.67
N SER A 193 -2.57 21.13 -11.15
CA SER A 193 -2.53 19.74 -11.62
C SER A 193 -3.91 19.07 -11.48
N GLU A 194 -4.44 18.50 -12.56
CA GLU A 194 -5.80 17.97 -12.62
C GLU A 194 -6.05 16.83 -11.60
N ILE A 195 -7.16 16.92 -10.86
CA ILE A 195 -7.62 15.82 -10.00
C ILE A 195 -8.31 14.75 -10.86
N THR A 196 -7.62 13.63 -11.07
CA THR A 196 -8.12 12.53 -11.90
C THR A 196 -8.96 11.54 -11.07
N GLN A 197 -9.68 10.65 -11.75
CA GLN A 197 -10.36 9.54 -11.09
C GLN A 197 -9.38 8.59 -10.36
N LYS A 198 -8.09 8.54 -10.75
CA LYS A 198 -7.06 7.77 -10.03
C LYS A 198 -6.71 8.46 -8.71
N CYS A 199 -6.61 9.79 -8.67
CA CYS A 199 -6.46 10.54 -7.42
C CYS A 199 -7.50 10.14 -6.39
N LEU A 200 -8.79 10.13 -6.76
CA LEU A 200 -9.86 9.71 -5.85
C LEU A 200 -9.75 8.24 -5.42
N LYS A 201 -9.41 7.33 -6.33
CA LYS A 201 -9.23 5.91 -5.99
C LYS A 201 -8.11 5.72 -4.97
N PHE A 202 -6.98 6.40 -5.20
CA PHE A 202 -5.80 6.33 -4.35
C PHE A 202 -5.94 7.08 -3.04
N SER A 203 -6.77 8.12 -2.95
CA SER A 203 -7.00 8.80 -1.67
C SER A 203 -7.62 7.89 -0.61
N PHE A 204 -8.39 6.86 -1.02
CA PHE A 204 -8.88 5.83 -0.10
C PHE A 204 -7.75 4.90 0.40
N LEU A 205 -6.73 4.67 -0.42
CA LEU A 205 -5.56 3.88 -0.04
C LEU A 205 -4.63 4.67 0.90
N GLY A 206 -4.25 5.89 0.51
CA GLY A 206 -3.37 6.74 1.31
C GLY A 206 -4.01 7.22 2.62
N GLY A 207 -5.34 7.22 2.68
CA GLY A 207 -6.11 7.44 3.91
C GLY A 207 -6.05 8.86 4.50
N ASN A 208 -5.51 9.82 3.74
CA ASN A 208 -5.53 11.22 4.11
C ASN A 208 -6.91 11.83 3.81
N LYS A 209 -7.66 12.16 4.88
CA LYS A 209 -9.04 12.67 4.77
C LYS A 209 -9.14 13.99 4.01
N GLU A 210 -8.11 14.83 4.07
CA GLU A 210 -8.10 16.12 3.39
C GLU A 210 -7.97 15.93 1.87
N ILE A 211 -7.01 15.11 1.43
CA ILE A 211 -6.86 14.74 0.01
C ILE A 211 -8.15 14.09 -0.51
N MET A 212 -8.72 13.15 0.24
CA MET A 212 -9.94 12.46 -0.16
C MET A 212 -11.11 13.43 -0.31
N SER A 213 -11.30 14.33 0.65
CA SER A 213 -12.38 15.32 0.61
C SER A 213 -12.22 16.28 -0.55
N GLU A 214 -10.99 16.67 -0.89
CA GLU A 214 -10.71 17.48 -2.08
C GLU A 214 -11.04 16.71 -3.36
N CYS A 215 -10.60 15.45 -3.47
CA CYS A 215 -10.86 14.64 -4.65
C CYS A 215 -12.36 14.43 -4.92
N LEU A 216 -13.16 14.26 -3.87
CA LEU A 216 -14.61 14.08 -3.95
C LEU A 216 -15.37 15.30 -4.49
N LYS A 217 -14.77 16.50 -4.49
CA LYS A 217 -15.37 17.70 -5.08
C LYS A 217 -15.40 17.63 -6.62
N TYR A 218 -14.47 16.88 -7.23
CA TYR A 218 -14.28 16.83 -8.68
C TYR A 218 -14.64 15.48 -9.28
N GLN A 219 -14.55 14.40 -8.51
CA GLN A 219 -14.71 13.03 -8.98
C GLN A 219 -15.76 12.27 -8.18
N LYS A 220 -16.40 11.27 -8.82
CA LYS A 220 -17.38 10.41 -8.15
C LYS A 220 -16.79 9.05 -7.80
N PRO A 221 -17.06 8.51 -6.60
CA PRO A 221 -16.66 7.15 -6.24
C PRO A 221 -17.22 6.09 -7.20
N ASN A 222 -16.45 5.02 -7.38
CA ASN A 222 -16.84 3.83 -8.14
C ASN A 222 -16.34 2.56 -7.43
N TYR A 223 -16.63 1.39 -7.98
CA TYR A 223 -16.24 0.10 -7.38
C TYR A 223 -14.73 -0.03 -7.11
N LYS A 224 -13.86 0.68 -7.86
CA LYS A 224 -12.41 0.67 -7.56
C LYS A 224 -12.09 1.43 -6.28
N CYS A 225 -12.87 2.44 -5.91
CA CYS A 225 -12.72 3.12 -4.61
C CYS A 225 -13.04 2.15 -3.47
N MET A 226 -14.07 1.31 -3.62
CA MET A 226 -14.38 0.23 -2.66
C MET A 226 -13.22 -0.76 -2.54
N LYS A 227 -12.66 -1.20 -3.68
CA LYS A 227 -11.46 -2.06 -3.68
C LYS A 227 -10.32 -1.45 -2.86
N TYR A 228 -9.98 -0.19 -3.06
CA TYR A 228 -8.89 0.46 -2.32
C TYR A 228 -9.23 0.71 -0.83
N ALA A 229 -10.49 0.99 -0.49
CA ALA A 229 -10.94 1.09 0.90
C ALA A 229 -10.85 -0.24 1.67
N ILE A 230 -11.12 -1.36 0.98
CA ILE A 230 -10.93 -2.71 1.53
C ILE A 230 -9.44 -2.98 1.76
N ILE A 231 -8.60 -2.71 0.74
CA ILE A 231 -7.15 -2.93 0.83
C ILE A 231 -6.52 -2.07 1.94
N SER A 232 -6.99 -0.84 2.14
CA SER A 232 -6.51 0.02 3.23
C SER A 232 -6.94 -0.43 4.63
N HIS A 233 -7.73 -1.52 4.73
CA HIS A 233 -8.30 -2.02 5.97
C HIS A 233 -9.02 -0.93 6.79
N ASN A 234 -9.73 -0.02 6.11
CA ASN A 234 -10.41 1.10 6.77
C ASN A 234 -11.93 0.94 6.68
N ILE A 235 -12.52 0.41 7.76
CA ILE A 235 -13.97 0.15 7.82
C ILE A 235 -14.83 1.41 7.70
N ASP A 236 -14.31 2.57 8.11
CA ASP A 236 -15.03 3.83 8.00
C ASP A 236 -15.17 4.24 6.53
N PHE A 237 -14.14 4.01 5.72
CA PHE A 237 -14.19 4.25 4.27
C PHE A 237 -15.15 3.30 3.55
N ILE A 238 -15.16 2.02 3.93
CA ILE A 238 -16.11 1.05 3.39
C ILE A 238 -17.55 1.49 3.72
N THR A 239 -17.80 1.82 4.99
CA THR A 239 -19.12 2.25 5.47
C THR A 239 -19.57 3.54 4.78
N PHE A 240 -18.66 4.50 4.59
CA PHE A 240 -18.91 5.73 3.85
C PHE A 240 -19.33 5.45 2.41
N LEU A 241 -18.59 4.60 1.69
CA LEU A 241 -18.90 4.26 0.30
C LEU A 241 -20.23 3.51 0.16
N MET A 242 -20.54 2.62 1.09
CA MET A 242 -21.81 1.90 1.11
C MET A 242 -23.00 2.84 1.37
N ASN A 243 -22.91 3.68 2.41
CA ASN A 243 -24.05 4.48 2.84
C ASN A 243 -24.28 5.73 1.99
N GLU A 244 -23.21 6.43 1.62
CA GLU A 244 -23.32 7.72 0.90
C GLU A 244 -23.37 7.53 -0.63
N TYR A 245 -22.84 6.42 -1.14
CA TYR A 245 -22.73 6.17 -2.58
C TYR A 245 -23.38 4.87 -3.06
N ASN A 246 -23.97 4.06 -2.17
CA ASN A 246 -24.58 2.76 -2.49
C ASN A 246 -23.64 1.80 -3.24
N ILE A 247 -22.33 1.89 -2.96
CA ILE A 247 -21.34 0.99 -3.55
C ILE A 247 -21.17 -0.20 -2.60
N ASN A 248 -21.63 -1.37 -3.02
CA ASN A 248 -21.52 -2.60 -2.23
C ASN A 248 -20.13 -3.24 -2.35
N ILE A 249 -19.80 -4.09 -1.37
CA ILE A 249 -18.69 -5.03 -1.47
C ILE A 249 -19.11 -6.12 -2.46
N ASN A 250 -18.26 -6.39 -3.46
CA ASN A 250 -18.46 -7.46 -4.44
C ASN A 250 -17.80 -8.75 -3.98
#